data_AF-A0A2M7Y7C9-F1
#
_entry.id   AF-A0A2M7Y7C9-F1
#
_cell.length_a   1.000
_cell.length_b   1.000
_cell.length_c   1.000
_cell.angle_alpha   90.00
_cell.angle_beta   90.00
_cell.angle_gamma   90.00
#
_symmetry.space_group_name_H-M   'P 1'
#
loop_
_entity.id
_entity.type
_entity.pdbx_description
1 polymer ?
#
loop_
_entity_poly.entity_id
_entity_poly.type
_entity_poly.pdbx_seq_one_letter_code
_entity_poly.pdbx_strand_id
1 'polypeptide(L)'
;MTAKQPRILICSCEGSMPLDAGAVAKGCGAAVGTADQLCRAQLDRFRAALAEGAPLTVGCTQEQPVFQEAAEDAGATAPLRFANLRETAGWADAARDAGPKMAALLAGAAVEMPPIAMTTAASQGVALILGRDATAIEAGRRLADHLDVTVLLRDPQDVAPPRVTLFPVLKGRVASATGRLGAFSLTIDGYALPDPSSRGGLRFGPARDGATSTCDLILDLTGDAGLFP
;
A
#
# COMPACT_ATOMS: atom_id res chain seq x y z
N MET A 1 28.13 15.35 21.91
CA MET A 1 27.89 14.03 22.52
C MET A 1 28.45 12.99 21.57
N THR A 2 29.43 12.20 21.98
CA THR A 2 30.02 11.14 21.15
C THR A 2 28.92 10.12 20.84
N ALA A 3 28.68 9.80 19.57
CA ALA A 3 27.68 8.80 19.20
C ALA A 3 28.03 7.46 19.88
N LYS A 4 27.09 6.89 20.65
CA LYS A 4 27.27 5.57 21.25
C LYS A 4 27.36 4.52 20.14
N GLN A 5 28.25 3.55 20.29
CA GLN A 5 28.43 2.49 19.30
C GLN A 5 27.14 1.66 19.15
N PRO A 6 26.71 1.34 17.92
CA PRO A 6 25.52 0.55 17.70
C PRO A 6 25.69 -0.87 18.26
N ARG A 7 24.62 -1.42 18.81
CA ARG A 7 24.56 -2.76 19.38
C ARG A 7 23.75 -3.69 18.49
N ILE A 8 24.18 -4.93 18.38
CA ILE A 8 23.47 -5.96 17.61
C ILE A 8 23.17 -7.15 18.52
N LEU A 9 21.94 -7.65 18.45
CA LEU A 9 21.55 -8.92 19.06
C LEU A 9 21.03 -9.87 18.00
N ILE A 10 21.59 -11.07 17.90
CA ILE A 10 21.13 -12.13 16.99
C ILE A 10 20.65 -13.34 17.78
N CYS A 11 19.61 -13.99 17.27
CA CYS A 11 18.93 -15.11 17.94
C CYS A 11 19.04 -16.37 17.08
N SER A 12 19.37 -17.51 17.70
CA SER A 12 19.44 -18.81 17.01
C SER A 12 18.07 -19.49 16.91
N CYS A 13 17.03 -18.89 17.51
CA CYS A 13 15.66 -19.43 17.57
C CYS A 13 15.66 -20.91 18.00
N GLU A 14 16.07 -21.14 19.25
CA GLU A 14 16.21 -22.46 19.88
C GLU A 14 17.24 -23.36 19.18
N GLY A 15 18.31 -22.78 18.63
CA GLY A 15 19.34 -23.50 17.90
C GLY A 15 18.89 -24.01 16.53
N SER A 16 17.73 -23.57 16.01
CA SER A 16 17.22 -23.95 14.70
C SER A 16 18.01 -23.39 13.52
N MET A 17 18.91 -22.42 13.76
CA MET A 17 19.80 -21.86 12.76
C MET A 17 21.22 -21.65 13.31
N PRO A 18 22.27 -21.92 12.50
CA PRO A 18 23.63 -21.60 12.89
C PRO A 18 23.84 -20.08 12.94
N LEU A 19 24.63 -19.61 13.90
CA LEU A 19 25.04 -18.22 14.01
C LEU A 19 26.56 -18.13 13.93
N ASP A 20 27.06 -17.31 13.01
CA ASP A 20 28.47 -16.91 12.96
C ASP A 20 28.61 -15.47 13.50
N ALA A 21 28.63 -15.36 14.83
CA ALA A 21 28.77 -14.07 15.50
C ALA A 21 30.07 -13.35 15.12
N GLY A 22 31.14 -14.10 14.80
CA GLY A 22 32.43 -13.54 14.39
C GLY A 22 32.36 -12.87 13.02
N ALA A 23 31.80 -13.57 12.02
CA ALA A 23 31.58 -13.02 10.70
C ALA A 23 30.62 -11.83 10.73
N VAL A 24 29.54 -11.91 11.52
CA VAL A 24 28.58 -10.80 11.68
C VAL A 24 29.24 -9.60 12.35
N ALA A 25 29.99 -9.78 13.44
CA ALA A 25 30.69 -8.69 14.11
C ALA A 25 31.71 -8.02 13.19
N LYS A 26 32.47 -8.81 12.42
CA LYS A 26 33.42 -8.30 11.42
C LYS A 26 32.72 -7.51 10.32
N GLY A 27 31.60 -8.01 9.80
CA GLY A 27 30.87 -7.37 8.71
C GLY A 27 30.13 -6.09 9.14
N CYS A 28 29.62 -6.04 10.37
CA CYS A 28 28.91 -4.87 10.88
C CYS A 28 29.81 -3.84 11.57
N GLY A 29 31.04 -4.21 11.96
CA GLY A 29 31.92 -3.33 12.73
C GLY A 29 31.35 -2.94 14.11
N ALA A 30 30.46 -3.77 14.65
CA ALA A 30 29.68 -3.51 15.85
C ALA A 30 29.73 -4.72 16.79
N ALA A 31 29.47 -4.48 18.08
CA ALA A 31 29.41 -5.55 19.06
C ALA A 31 28.12 -6.37 18.89
N VAL A 32 28.28 -7.69 18.74
CA VAL A 32 27.20 -8.66 18.51
C VAL A 32 27.03 -9.52 19.74
N GLY A 33 25.84 -9.49 20.35
CA GLY A 33 25.40 -10.46 21.34
C GLY A 33 24.58 -11.57 20.69
N THR A 34 24.71 -12.80 21.21
CA THR A 34 23.93 -13.95 20.77
C THR A 34 22.96 -14.42 21.85
N ALA A 35 21.87 -15.04 21.43
CA ALA A 35 20.90 -15.71 22.29
C ALA A 35 20.24 -16.86 21.52
N ASP A 36 19.63 -17.79 22.23
CA ASP A 36 18.86 -18.88 21.65
C ASP A 36 17.36 -18.61 21.71
N GLN A 37 16.90 -17.97 22.78
CA GLN A 37 15.50 -17.64 23.04
C GLN A 37 15.37 -16.17 23.42
N LEU A 38 15.87 -15.28 22.55
CA LEU A 38 15.94 -13.83 22.84
C LEU A 38 14.56 -13.22 23.18
N CYS A 39 13.49 -13.70 22.54
CA CYS A 39 12.12 -13.23 22.78
C CYS A 39 11.42 -13.91 23.96
N ARG A 40 12.03 -14.92 24.60
CA ARG A 40 11.44 -15.70 25.69
C ARG A 40 12.36 -15.70 26.91
N ALA A 41 12.97 -16.84 27.23
CA ALA A 41 13.76 -17.03 28.44
C ALA A 41 14.98 -16.10 28.55
N GLN A 42 15.39 -15.44 27.45
CA GLN A 42 16.54 -14.55 27.42
C GLN A 42 16.18 -13.10 27.07
N LEU A 43 14.91 -12.70 27.24
CA LEU A 43 14.46 -11.32 26.99
C LEU A 43 15.20 -10.28 27.83
N ASP A 44 15.70 -10.65 29.00
CA ASP A 44 16.50 -9.75 29.83
C ASP A 44 17.82 -9.33 29.17
N ARG A 45 18.36 -10.11 28.22
CA ARG A 45 19.52 -9.68 27.40
C ARG A 45 19.16 -8.53 26.47
N PHE A 46 17.96 -8.57 25.89
CA PHE A 46 17.44 -7.46 25.08
C PHE A 46 17.24 -6.21 25.96
N ARG A 47 16.58 -6.35 27.11
CA ARG A 47 16.36 -5.24 28.06
C ARG A 47 17.67 -4.62 28.52
N ALA A 48 18.69 -5.43 28.83
CA ALA A 48 20.01 -4.94 29.21
C ALA A 48 20.67 -4.14 28.10
N ALA A 49 20.67 -4.65 26.85
CA ALA A 49 21.22 -3.94 25.71
C ALA A 49 20.45 -2.63 25.41
N LEU A 50 19.12 -2.66 25.58
CA LEU A 50 18.26 -1.49 25.41
C LEU A 50 18.58 -0.40 26.43
N ALA A 51 18.82 -0.77 27.69
CA ALA A 51 19.16 0.16 28.78
C ALA A 51 20.49 0.90 28.57
N GLU A 52 21.38 0.41 27.70
CA GLU A 52 22.60 1.12 27.31
C GLU A 52 22.28 2.42 26.55
N GLY A 53 21.08 2.55 25.97
CA GLY A 53 20.61 3.73 25.26
C GLY A 53 21.40 4.03 23.98
N ALA A 54 22.01 3.00 23.38
CA ALA A 54 22.64 3.06 22.06
C ALA A 54 21.67 2.53 20.99
N PRO A 55 21.85 2.87 19.69
CA PRO A 55 21.07 2.25 18.63
C PRO A 55 21.19 0.72 18.68
N LEU A 56 20.07 0.02 18.66
CA LEU A 56 20.00 -1.44 18.79
C LEU A 56 19.34 -2.05 17.55
N THR A 57 20.02 -3.02 16.94
CA THR A 57 19.47 -3.84 15.86
C THR A 57 19.28 -5.28 16.33
N VAL A 58 18.06 -5.79 16.22
CA VAL A 58 17.70 -7.17 16.58
C VAL A 58 17.55 -8.01 15.31
N GLY A 59 18.33 -9.07 15.18
CA GLY A 59 18.30 -10.02 14.07
C GLY A 59 17.14 -11.01 14.12
N CYS A 60 15.94 -10.57 14.49
CA CYS A 60 14.72 -11.36 14.55
C CYS A 60 13.50 -10.48 14.27
N THR A 61 12.59 -10.93 13.41
CA THR A 61 11.31 -10.27 13.13
C THR A 61 10.10 -11.07 13.61
N GLN A 62 10.28 -12.35 13.98
CA GLN A 62 9.19 -13.27 14.35
C GLN A 62 8.38 -12.75 15.55
N GLU A 63 9.07 -12.34 16.61
CA GLU A 63 8.46 -11.81 17.84
C GLU A 63 8.79 -10.31 17.99
N GLN A 64 8.83 -9.57 16.88
CA GLN A 64 9.05 -8.12 16.90
C GLN A 64 8.09 -7.38 17.87
N PRO A 65 6.79 -7.73 17.96
CA PRO A 65 5.89 -7.09 18.92
C PRO A 65 6.37 -7.18 20.38
N VAL A 66 6.94 -8.33 20.80
CA VAL A 66 7.46 -8.52 22.16
C VAL A 66 8.61 -7.56 22.47
N PHE A 67 9.49 -7.33 21.50
CA PHE A 67 10.60 -6.39 21.66
C PHE A 67 10.14 -4.93 21.66
N GLN A 68 9.12 -4.61 20.85
CA GLN A 68 8.53 -3.27 20.81
C GLN A 68 7.84 -2.94 22.13
N GLU A 69 6.99 -3.83 22.63
CA GLU A 69 6.34 -3.69 23.94
C GLU A 69 7.37 -3.51 25.06
N ALA A 70 8.39 -4.38 25.12
CA ALA A 70 9.45 -4.26 26.12
C ALA A 70 10.27 -2.97 25.99
N ALA A 71 10.35 -2.37 24.79
CA ALA A 71 11.03 -1.11 24.57
C ALA A 71 10.18 0.10 24.96
N GLU A 72 8.88 0.04 24.70
CA GLU A 72 7.89 1.02 25.14
C GLU A 72 7.81 1.08 26.66
N ASP A 73 7.71 -0.08 27.33
CA ASP A 73 7.72 -0.20 28.80
C ASP A 73 8.98 0.42 29.43
N ALA A 74 10.12 0.27 28.75
CA ALA A 74 11.40 0.83 29.19
C ALA A 74 11.55 2.33 28.85
N GLY A 75 10.61 2.94 28.14
CA GLY A 75 10.70 4.32 27.68
C GLY A 75 11.88 4.58 26.74
N ALA A 76 12.26 3.57 25.94
CA ALA A 76 13.44 3.66 25.09
C ALA A 76 13.26 4.68 23.95
N THR A 77 14.21 5.61 23.84
CA THR A 77 14.21 6.66 22.81
C THR A 77 15.27 6.43 21.73
N ALA A 78 16.22 5.53 21.97
CA ALA A 78 17.25 5.18 21.00
C ALA A 78 16.64 4.39 19.83
N PRO A 79 17.19 4.51 18.59
CA PRO A 79 16.71 3.76 17.45
C PRO A 79 16.73 2.24 17.69
N LEU A 80 15.56 1.61 17.62
CA LEU A 80 15.40 0.16 17.58
C LEU A 80 15.10 -0.26 16.14
N ARG A 81 15.82 -1.26 15.64
CA ARG A 81 15.70 -1.79 14.27
C ARG A 81 15.64 -3.31 14.30
N PHE A 82 15.07 -3.89 13.25
CA PHE A 82 14.90 -5.33 13.12
C PHE A 82 15.37 -5.81 11.76
N ALA A 83 16.02 -6.97 11.73
CA ALA A 83 16.40 -7.66 10.50
C ALA A 83 15.91 -9.09 10.56
N ASN A 84 15.22 -9.55 9.51
CA ASN A 84 14.84 -10.95 9.40
C ASN A 84 16.09 -11.77 9.05
N LEU A 85 16.74 -12.39 10.03
CA LEU A 85 17.84 -13.32 9.78
C LEU A 85 17.40 -14.77 9.65
N ARG A 86 16.24 -15.15 10.22
CA ARG A 86 15.80 -16.54 10.29
C ARG A 86 15.42 -17.08 8.92
N GLU A 87 14.38 -16.54 8.31
CA GLU A 87 13.89 -17.00 7.01
C GLU A 87 14.82 -16.62 5.86
N THR A 88 15.49 -15.48 5.96
CA THR A 88 16.29 -14.97 4.83
C THR A 88 17.75 -15.43 4.85
N ALA A 89 18.24 -16.02 5.93
CA ALA A 89 19.62 -16.52 6.03
C ALA A 89 19.76 -17.82 6.82
N GLY A 90 19.29 -17.85 8.07
CA GLY A 90 19.52 -18.93 9.03
C GLY A 90 18.88 -20.29 8.67
N TRP A 91 17.79 -20.28 7.91
CA TRP A 91 17.12 -21.49 7.40
C TRP A 91 17.38 -21.73 5.90
N ALA A 92 18.30 -21.00 5.28
CA ALA A 92 18.70 -21.28 3.91
C ALA A 92 19.62 -22.50 3.84
N ASP A 93 19.69 -23.17 2.69
CA ASP A 93 20.60 -24.31 2.48
C ASP A 93 22.07 -23.95 2.77
N ALA A 94 22.45 -22.69 2.49
CA ALA A 94 23.78 -22.15 2.73
C ALA A 94 23.95 -21.50 4.12
N ALA A 95 23.09 -21.80 5.11
CA ALA A 95 23.06 -21.11 6.40
C ALA A 95 24.41 -21.08 7.15
N ARG A 96 25.22 -22.14 7.03
CA ARG A 96 26.55 -22.21 7.68
C ARG A 96 27.53 -21.15 7.17
N ASP A 97 27.38 -20.74 5.91
CA ASP A 97 28.21 -19.74 5.26
C ASP A 97 27.51 -18.37 5.17
N ALA A 98 26.33 -18.23 5.80
CA ALA A 98 25.49 -17.04 5.65
C ALA A 98 25.90 -15.86 6.54
N GLY A 99 26.98 -15.95 7.31
CA GLY A 99 27.48 -14.85 8.17
C GLY A 99 27.60 -13.49 7.45
N PRO A 100 28.25 -13.41 6.26
CA PRO A 100 28.29 -12.18 5.47
C PRO A 100 26.91 -11.67 5.04
N LYS A 101 25.98 -12.57 4.69
CA LYS A 101 24.61 -12.20 4.34
C LYS A 101 23.86 -11.65 5.56
N MET A 102 23.99 -12.29 6.72
CA MET A 102 23.40 -11.80 7.97
C MET A 102 23.93 -10.42 8.34
N ALA A 103 25.25 -10.18 8.18
CA ALA A 103 25.85 -8.87 8.39
C ALA A 103 25.27 -7.81 7.44
N ALA A 104 25.11 -8.14 6.15
CA ALA A 104 24.52 -7.25 5.16
C ALA A 104 23.05 -6.91 5.47
N LEU A 105 22.25 -7.88 5.91
CA LEU A 105 20.85 -7.66 6.31
C LEU A 105 20.75 -6.75 7.54
N LEU A 106 21.61 -6.95 8.54
CA LEU A 106 21.69 -6.10 9.73
C LEU A 106 22.14 -4.68 9.39
N ALA A 107 23.15 -4.54 8.53
CA ALA A 107 23.60 -3.24 8.05
C ALA A 107 22.50 -2.52 7.27
N GLY A 108 21.78 -3.24 6.40
CA GLY A 108 20.63 -2.72 5.66
C GLY A 108 19.51 -2.22 6.57
N ALA A 109 19.22 -2.94 7.66
CA ALA A 109 18.23 -2.52 8.66
C ALA A 109 18.65 -1.25 9.45
N ALA A 110 19.95 -0.96 9.52
CA ALA A 110 20.47 0.24 10.16
C ALA A 110 20.47 1.47 9.22
N VAL A 111 20.22 1.29 7.92
CA VAL A 111 20.13 2.41 6.97
C VAL A 111 18.85 3.20 7.25
N GLU A 112 19.00 4.51 7.42
CA GLU A 112 17.86 5.41 7.53
C GLU A 112 17.15 5.52 6.19
N MET A 113 15.87 5.14 6.15
CA MET A 113 15.06 5.32 4.94
C MET A 113 14.76 6.81 4.74
N PRO A 114 14.83 7.31 3.50
CA PRO A 114 14.39 8.67 3.21
C PRO A 114 12.91 8.82 3.61
N PRO A 115 12.48 10.02 4.04
CA PRO A 115 11.08 10.25 4.39
C PRO A 115 10.18 9.88 3.21
N ILE A 116 9.16 9.06 3.48
CA ILE A 116 8.16 8.69 2.48
C ILE A 116 7.32 9.93 2.22
N ALA A 117 7.29 10.39 0.97
CA ALA A 117 6.46 11.52 0.58
C ALA A 117 4.97 11.11 0.68
N MET A 118 4.30 11.57 1.75
CA MET A 118 2.87 11.39 1.89
C MET A 118 2.17 12.40 0.98
N THR A 119 1.40 11.90 0.01
CA THR A 119 0.55 12.75 -0.82
C THR A 119 -0.86 12.74 -0.23
N THR A 120 -1.33 13.91 0.20
CA THR A 120 -2.73 14.06 0.62
C THR A 120 -3.64 14.07 -0.61
N ALA A 121 -4.72 13.29 -0.55
CA ALA A 121 -5.81 13.30 -1.51
C ALA A 121 -7.09 13.74 -0.78
N ALA A 122 -7.87 14.61 -1.40
CA ALA A 122 -9.16 15.06 -0.92
C ALA A 122 -10.20 14.78 -2.01
N SER A 123 -11.41 14.36 -1.61
CA SER A 123 -12.53 14.11 -2.51
C SER A 123 -13.76 14.79 -1.94
N GLN A 124 -14.54 15.43 -2.82
CA GLN A 124 -15.88 15.96 -2.57
C GLN A 124 -16.98 14.93 -2.84
N GLY A 125 -16.63 13.67 -3.13
CA GLY A 125 -17.57 12.58 -3.42
C GLY A 125 -18.14 12.58 -4.84
N VAL A 126 -17.52 13.26 -5.81
CA VAL A 126 -18.00 13.28 -7.20
C VAL A 126 -17.48 12.08 -7.97
N ALA A 127 -18.37 11.22 -8.48
CA ALA A 127 -18.02 9.96 -9.12
C ALA A 127 -18.53 9.87 -10.56
N LEU A 128 -17.62 9.55 -11.49
CA LEU A 128 -17.95 9.20 -12.86
C LEU A 128 -17.86 7.68 -13.04
N ILE A 129 -18.98 7.03 -13.35
CA ILE A 129 -19.06 5.60 -13.61
C ILE A 129 -19.08 5.39 -15.13
N LEU A 130 -18.11 4.64 -15.63
CA LEU A 130 -18.00 4.29 -17.04
C LEU A 130 -18.53 2.87 -17.24
N GLY A 131 -19.32 2.66 -18.28
CA GLY A 131 -19.76 1.31 -18.62
C GLY A 131 -20.43 1.22 -19.98
N ARG A 132 -21.05 0.08 -20.25
CA ARG A 132 -21.66 -0.23 -21.56
C ARG A 132 -23.13 -0.59 -21.47
N ASP A 133 -23.58 -1.02 -20.30
CA ASP A 133 -24.91 -1.60 -20.10
C ASP A 133 -25.51 -1.22 -18.73
N ALA A 134 -26.63 -1.87 -18.39
CA ALA A 134 -27.38 -1.64 -17.16
C ALA A 134 -26.56 -1.86 -15.87
N THR A 135 -25.46 -2.62 -15.92
CA THR A 135 -24.58 -2.84 -14.76
C THR A 135 -24.01 -1.53 -14.23
N ALA A 136 -23.64 -0.60 -15.11
CA ALA A 136 -23.12 0.70 -14.71
C ALA A 136 -24.20 1.57 -14.05
N ILE A 137 -25.43 1.47 -14.51
CA ILE A 137 -26.58 2.15 -13.89
C ILE A 137 -26.85 1.58 -12.50
N GLU A 138 -26.83 0.25 -12.35
CA GLU A 138 -27.02 -0.40 -11.05
C GLU A 138 -25.89 -0.06 -10.06
N ALA A 139 -24.64 0.02 -10.53
CA ALA A 139 -23.53 0.51 -9.72
C ALA A 139 -23.77 1.96 -9.25
N GLY A 140 -24.24 2.83 -10.15
CA GLY A 140 -24.63 4.19 -9.80
C GLY A 140 -25.71 4.24 -8.74
N ARG A 141 -26.75 3.40 -8.85
CA ARG A 141 -27.83 3.31 -7.85
C ARG A 141 -27.32 2.92 -6.47
N ARG A 142 -26.34 2.02 -6.38
CA ARG A 142 -25.75 1.60 -5.10
C ARG A 142 -24.88 2.67 -4.46
N LEU A 143 -24.33 3.59 -5.27
CA LEU A 143 -23.41 4.63 -4.82
C LEU A 143 -24.09 5.99 -4.62
N ALA A 144 -25.29 6.20 -5.18
CA ALA A 144 -25.99 7.49 -5.16
C ALA A 144 -26.34 8.01 -3.76
N ASP A 145 -26.43 7.13 -2.75
CA ASP A 145 -26.67 7.55 -1.36
C ASP A 145 -25.41 8.14 -0.69
N HIS A 146 -24.25 7.95 -1.29
CA HIS A 146 -22.94 8.33 -0.73
C HIS A 146 -22.14 9.28 -1.61
N LEU A 147 -22.39 9.29 -2.93
CA LEU A 147 -21.60 10.00 -3.93
C LEU A 147 -22.50 10.78 -4.88
N ASP A 148 -21.99 11.89 -5.39
CA ASP A 148 -22.59 12.61 -6.52
C ASP A 148 -22.21 11.87 -7.81
N VAL A 149 -23.15 11.05 -8.30
CA VAL A 149 -22.90 10.08 -9.37
C VAL A 149 -23.27 10.66 -10.73
N THR A 150 -22.43 10.41 -11.74
CA THR A 150 -22.78 10.46 -13.16
C THR A 150 -22.40 9.15 -13.82
N VAL A 151 -23.29 8.58 -14.63
CA VAL A 151 -23.01 7.39 -15.44
C VAL A 151 -22.78 7.80 -16.89
N LEU A 152 -21.69 7.34 -17.49
CA LEU A 152 -21.38 7.49 -18.91
C LEU A 152 -21.36 6.12 -19.59
N LEU A 153 -22.28 5.92 -20.52
CA LEU A 153 -22.42 4.69 -21.29
C LEU A 153 -21.73 4.81 -22.65
N ARG A 154 -20.79 3.90 -22.92
CA ARG A 154 -20.16 3.71 -24.21
C ARG A 154 -20.98 2.72 -25.03
N ASP A 155 -21.40 3.15 -26.22
CA ASP A 155 -22.11 2.33 -27.21
C ASP A 155 -23.28 1.48 -26.65
N PRO A 156 -24.18 2.06 -25.82
CA PRO A 156 -25.18 1.27 -25.11
C PRO A 156 -26.12 0.51 -26.05
N GLN A 157 -26.28 -0.79 -25.80
CA GLN A 157 -27.23 -1.67 -26.48
C GLN A 157 -28.26 -2.19 -25.47
N ASP A 158 -29.54 -2.19 -25.85
CA ASP A 158 -30.64 -2.78 -25.07
C ASP A 158 -30.76 -2.31 -23.60
N VAL A 159 -30.27 -1.10 -23.30
CA VAL A 159 -30.42 -0.51 -21.97
C VAL A 159 -31.81 0.07 -21.84
N ALA A 160 -32.61 -0.44 -20.90
CA ALA A 160 -33.93 0.12 -20.61
C ALA A 160 -33.81 1.54 -20.03
N PRO A 161 -34.69 2.49 -20.42
CA PRO A 161 -34.69 3.80 -19.81
C PRO A 161 -35.06 3.70 -18.32
N PRO A 162 -34.34 4.40 -17.43
CA PRO A 162 -34.64 4.37 -16.00
C PRO A 162 -36.04 4.94 -15.74
N ARG A 163 -36.79 4.31 -14.83
CA ARG A 163 -38.15 4.76 -14.45
C ARG A 163 -38.14 6.10 -13.72
N VAL A 164 -37.09 6.34 -12.95
CA VAL A 164 -36.81 7.59 -12.22
C VAL A 164 -35.35 7.92 -12.43
N THR A 165 -35.06 9.13 -12.86
CA THR A 165 -33.69 9.62 -13.05
C THR A 165 -33.15 10.10 -11.70
N LEU A 166 -32.38 9.25 -11.02
CA LEU A 166 -31.72 9.58 -9.75
C LEU A 166 -30.42 10.37 -9.96
N PHE A 167 -29.74 10.12 -11.08
CA PHE A 167 -28.49 10.74 -11.48
C PHE A 167 -28.42 10.79 -13.02
N PRO A 168 -27.56 11.63 -13.61
CA PRO A 168 -27.38 11.68 -15.06
C PRO A 168 -26.85 10.34 -15.62
N VAL A 169 -27.54 9.82 -16.63
CA VAL A 169 -27.08 8.69 -17.46
C VAL A 169 -26.85 9.21 -18.86
N LEU A 170 -25.59 9.36 -19.24
CA LEU A 170 -25.11 10.01 -20.45
C LEU A 170 -24.54 8.99 -21.42
N LYS A 171 -24.44 9.36 -22.70
CA LYS A 171 -23.67 8.59 -23.68
C LYS A 171 -22.36 9.30 -23.98
N GLY A 172 -21.30 8.52 -24.15
CA GLY A 172 -20.02 9.02 -24.66
C GLY A 172 -18.89 8.01 -24.47
N ARG A 173 -17.72 8.35 -24.99
CA ARG A 173 -16.48 7.58 -24.86
C ARG A 173 -15.38 8.49 -24.31
N VAL A 174 -14.65 8.01 -23.31
CA VAL A 174 -13.46 8.71 -22.82
C VAL A 174 -12.38 8.66 -23.91
N ALA A 175 -12.01 9.83 -24.43
CA ALA A 175 -10.93 10.01 -25.40
C ALA A 175 -9.57 10.17 -24.72
N SER A 176 -9.55 10.87 -23.58
CA SER A 176 -8.37 11.01 -22.73
C SER A 176 -8.78 11.25 -21.28
N ALA A 177 -7.93 10.80 -20.35
CA ALA A 177 -8.08 11.07 -18.92
C ALA A 177 -6.73 11.53 -18.36
N THR A 178 -6.76 12.53 -17.50
CA THR A 178 -5.59 13.02 -16.77
C THR A 178 -5.94 13.24 -15.31
N GLY A 179 -4.93 13.34 -14.46
CA GLY A 179 -5.09 13.65 -13.04
C GLY A 179 -4.79 12.48 -12.12
N ARG A 180 -5.38 12.52 -10.93
CA ARG A 180 -5.17 11.58 -9.84
C ARG A 180 -6.43 11.47 -8.99
N LEU A 181 -6.45 10.52 -8.05
CA LEU A 181 -7.54 10.37 -7.09
C LEU A 181 -7.90 11.72 -6.43
N GLY A 182 -9.16 12.12 -6.52
CA GLY A 182 -9.66 13.42 -6.02
C GLY A 182 -9.56 14.60 -7.01
N ALA A 183 -8.97 14.40 -8.20
CA ALA A 183 -8.80 15.46 -9.19
C ALA A 183 -8.57 14.87 -10.59
N PHE A 184 -9.60 14.21 -11.15
CA PHE A 184 -9.58 13.74 -12.53
C PHE A 184 -10.23 14.75 -13.49
N SER A 185 -9.69 14.79 -14.71
CA SER A 185 -10.25 15.50 -15.85
C SER A 185 -10.27 14.59 -17.07
N LEU A 186 -11.44 14.43 -17.67
CA LEU A 186 -11.68 13.55 -18.81
C LEU A 186 -12.20 14.34 -20.00
N THR A 187 -11.73 13.99 -21.18
CA THR A 187 -12.30 14.44 -22.47
C THR A 187 -13.19 13.33 -23.00
N ILE A 188 -14.44 13.67 -23.30
CA ILE A 188 -15.49 12.76 -23.73
C ILE A 188 -15.91 13.08 -25.17
N ASP A 189 -15.75 12.09 -26.04
CA ASP A 189 -16.25 12.12 -27.41
C ASP A 189 -17.60 11.41 -27.53
N GLY A 190 -18.38 11.77 -28.54
CA GLY A 190 -19.73 11.26 -28.72
C GLY A 190 -20.66 11.60 -27.56
N TYR A 191 -20.39 12.68 -26.82
CA TYR A 191 -21.16 13.12 -25.66
C TYR A 191 -22.59 13.44 -26.09
N ALA A 192 -23.56 12.74 -25.53
CA ALA A 192 -24.97 12.97 -25.79
C ALA A 192 -25.83 12.80 -24.53
N LEU A 193 -26.84 13.66 -24.40
CA LEU A 193 -27.85 13.60 -23.33
C LEU A 193 -28.91 12.54 -23.66
N PRO A 194 -29.49 11.88 -22.64
CA PRO A 194 -30.59 10.94 -22.85
C PRO A 194 -31.81 11.70 -23.40
N ASP A 195 -32.51 11.07 -24.35
CA ASP A 195 -33.77 11.60 -24.89
C ASP A 195 -34.89 11.34 -23.86
N PRO A 196 -35.57 12.38 -23.33
CA PRO A 196 -36.66 12.23 -22.37
C PRO A 196 -37.84 11.40 -22.90
N SER A 197 -38.00 11.29 -24.21
CA SER A 197 -39.05 10.54 -24.87
C SER A 197 -38.69 9.07 -25.14
N SER A 198 -37.53 8.61 -24.65
CA SER A 198 -37.07 7.22 -24.77
C SER A 198 -38.10 6.22 -24.25
N ARG A 199 -38.58 5.32 -25.13
CA ARG A 199 -39.51 4.24 -24.80
C ARG A 199 -38.98 2.91 -25.34
N GLY A 200 -39.00 1.87 -24.51
CA GLY A 200 -38.50 0.53 -24.85
C GLY A 200 -36.98 0.39 -24.76
N GLY A 201 -36.21 1.43 -25.09
CA GLY A 201 -34.76 1.49 -24.93
C GLY A 201 -34.29 2.93 -24.75
N LEU A 202 -33.18 3.12 -24.03
CA LEU A 202 -32.57 4.41 -23.74
C LEU A 202 -31.93 4.97 -25.02
N ARG A 203 -32.47 6.08 -25.50
CA ARG A 203 -31.97 6.80 -26.68
C ARG A 203 -31.27 8.06 -26.24
N PHE A 204 -30.41 8.57 -27.12
CA PHE A 204 -29.62 9.76 -26.87
C PHE A 204 -29.79 10.74 -28.02
N GLY A 205 -29.77 12.03 -27.69
CA GLY A 205 -29.87 13.11 -28.66
C GLY A 205 -28.60 13.28 -29.52
N PRO A 206 -28.46 14.45 -30.18
CA PRO A 206 -27.27 14.77 -30.95
C PRO A 206 -26.00 14.67 -30.10
N ALA A 207 -24.97 14.05 -30.67
CA ALA A 207 -23.67 13.87 -30.03
C ALA A 207 -22.70 15.00 -30.41
N ARG A 208 -21.78 15.32 -29.50
CA ARG A 208 -20.65 16.22 -29.75
C ARG A 208 -19.37 15.68 -29.16
N ASP A 209 -18.25 16.04 -29.77
CA ASP A 209 -16.92 15.63 -29.32
C ASP A 209 -16.27 16.69 -28.44
N GLY A 210 -15.25 16.27 -27.66
CA GLY A 210 -14.45 17.17 -26.82
C GLY A 210 -15.17 17.72 -25.58
N ALA A 211 -16.20 17.04 -25.05
CA ALA A 211 -16.83 17.48 -23.81
C ALA A 211 -15.93 17.19 -22.61
N THR A 212 -15.75 18.15 -21.71
CA THR A 212 -14.95 17.95 -20.48
C THR A 212 -15.82 17.46 -19.33
N SER A 213 -15.33 16.49 -18.56
CA SER A 213 -15.91 16.04 -17.30
C SER A 213 -14.84 15.99 -16.21
N THR A 214 -15.17 16.46 -15.02
CA THR A 214 -14.29 16.42 -13.85
C THR A 214 -14.92 15.59 -12.75
N CYS A 215 -14.15 14.74 -12.09
CA CYS A 215 -14.60 13.91 -10.98
C CYS A 215 -13.47 13.59 -10.03
N ASP A 216 -13.81 13.14 -8.83
CA ASP A 216 -12.84 12.70 -7.83
C ASP A 216 -12.52 11.21 -7.97
N LEU A 217 -13.55 10.45 -8.38
CA LEU A 217 -13.54 9.00 -8.47
C LEU A 217 -13.98 8.58 -9.87
N ILE A 218 -13.25 7.63 -10.45
CA ILE A 218 -13.65 6.93 -11.67
C ILE A 218 -13.91 5.47 -11.31
N LEU A 219 -15.09 4.97 -11.62
CA LEU A 219 -15.41 3.54 -11.57
C LEU A 219 -15.56 3.03 -13.00
N ASP A 220 -14.54 2.33 -13.50
CA ASP A 220 -14.55 1.80 -14.86
C ASP A 220 -15.08 0.36 -14.90
N LEU A 221 -16.28 0.20 -15.46
CA LEU A 221 -16.96 -1.07 -15.69
C LEU A 221 -17.06 -1.39 -17.19
N THR A 222 -16.27 -0.72 -18.03
CA THR A 222 -16.30 -0.92 -19.49
C THR A 222 -15.63 -2.22 -19.93
N GLY A 223 -14.72 -2.77 -19.12
CA GLY A 223 -13.88 -3.92 -19.48
C GLY A 223 -12.81 -3.61 -20.52
N ASP A 224 -12.58 -2.32 -20.84
CA ASP A 224 -11.49 -1.88 -21.71
C ASP A 224 -10.14 -1.87 -20.98
N ALA A 225 -9.07 -1.57 -21.73
CA ALA A 225 -7.78 -1.24 -21.13
C ALA A 225 -7.92 -0.04 -20.18
N GLY A 226 -7.17 -0.07 -19.07
CA GLY A 226 -7.20 0.99 -18.07
C GLY A 226 -6.89 2.37 -18.66
N LEU A 227 -7.54 3.40 -18.12
CA LEU A 227 -7.37 4.79 -18.57
C LEU A 227 -5.99 5.40 -18.23
N PHE A 228 -5.26 4.76 -17.33
CA PHE A 228 -3.95 5.20 -16.84
C PHE A 228 -2.95 4.04 -16.97
N PRO A 229 -1.67 4.30 -17.29
CA PRO A 229 -0.63 3.29 -17.45
C PRO A 229 -0.19 2.65 -16.12
#